data_AF-A0A968PAE9-F1
#
_entry.id   AF-A0A968PAE9-F1
#
_cell.length_a   1.000
_cell.length_b   1.000
_cell.length_c   1.000
_cell.angle_alpha   90.00
_cell.angle_beta   90.00
_cell.angle_gamma   90.00
#
_symmetry.space_group_name_H-M   'P 1'
#
loop_
_entity.id
_entity.type
_entity.pdbx_description
1 polymer ?
#
loop_
_entity_poly.entity_id
_entity_poly.type
_entity_poly.pdbx_seq_one_letter_code
_entity_poly.pdbx_strand_id
1 'polypeptide(L)'
;MRLVTDAAVRAPILDGGGPVPAVTGVVVEREGKTEELKADIVVDASGRNTVLVDWLREHGVAIEEEKSPAGILYFTRHYRLREGQEEPPRDATPGAGDLGYIKFGVFAADNRHFSITLAVPRESRTKLRVGRRQPPRPSMRSACGSRARRWTPRAPTPRAPTSIGRP
;
A
#
# COMPACT_ATOMS: atom_id res chain seq x y z
N MET A 1 16.71 17.93 5.20
CA MET A 1 15.76 17.30 4.25
C MET A 1 14.61 18.27 4.03
N ARG A 2 14.36 18.68 2.79
CA ARG A 2 13.26 19.58 2.42
C ARG A 2 12.14 18.74 1.80
N LEU A 3 10.94 18.78 2.38
CA LEU A 3 9.75 18.19 1.80
C LEU A 3 8.97 19.29 1.07
N VAL A 4 8.61 19.04 -0.20
CA VAL A 4 7.78 19.95 -0.99
C VAL A 4 6.47 19.23 -1.27
N THR A 5 5.36 19.83 -0.85
CA THR A 5 3.99 19.31 -1.08
C THR A 5 3.33 20.05 -2.23
N ASP A 6 2.22 19.49 -2.72
CA ASP A 6 1.39 20.09 -3.78
C ASP A 6 2.20 20.35 -5.06
N ALA A 7 3.18 19.48 -5.30
CA ALA A 7 4.14 19.53 -6.39
C ALA A 7 3.99 18.27 -7.24
N ALA A 8 3.61 18.44 -8.51
CA ALA A 8 3.50 17.36 -9.47
C ALA A 8 4.74 17.35 -10.38
N VAL A 9 5.47 16.24 -10.43
CA VAL A 9 6.53 16.07 -11.43
C VAL A 9 5.90 15.90 -12.80
N ARG A 10 6.39 16.62 -13.81
CA ARG A 10 5.85 16.65 -15.18
C ARG A 10 6.80 16.09 -16.23
N ALA A 11 8.09 16.14 -16.00
CA ALA A 11 9.11 15.54 -16.88
C ALA A 11 10.47 15.47 -16.18
N PRO A 12 11.37 14.55 -16.56
CA PRO A 12 12.79 14.66 -16.25
C PRO A 12 13.43 15.74 -17.14
N ILE A 13 14.49 16.38 -16.64
CA ILE A 13 15.36 17.23 -17.46
C ILE A 13 16.48 16.35 -17.97
N LEU A 14 16.58 16.19 -19.28
CA LEU A 14 17.56 15.33 -19.93
C LEU A 14 18.65 16.16 -20.58
N ASP A 15 19.89 15.70 -20.44
CA ASP A 15 21.07 16.25 -21.11
C ASP A 15 21.78 15.14 -21.92
N GLY A 16 22.25 15.50 -23.13
CA GLY A 16 22.83 14.57 -24.10
C GLY A 16 21.82 13.87 -25.04
N GLY A 17 22.26 13.53 -26.25
CA GLY A 17 21.46 12.89 -27.31
C GLY A 17 21.78 11.41 -27.57
N GLY A 18 22.37 10.72 -26.60
CA GLY A 18 22.75 9.31 -26.70
C GLY A 18 21.69 8.35 -26.15
N PRO A 19 21.91 7.03 -26.26
CA PRO A 19 20.98 6.00 -25.75
C PRO A 19 20.80 6.03 -24.21
N VAL A 20 21.68 6.73 -23.49
CA VAL A 20 21.62 6.93 -22.04
C VAL A 20 21.82 8.42 -21.75
N PRO A 21 20.75 9.24 -21.78
CA PRO A 21 20.84 10.65 -21.43
C PRO A 21 21.06 10.83 -19.93
N ALA A 22 21.74 11.92 -19.55
CA ALA A 22 21.88 12.30 -18.15
C ALA A 22 20.60 12.98 -17.66
N VAL A 23 20.05 12.52 -16.53
CA VAL A 23 18.95 13.22 -15.86
C VAL A 23 19.55 14.27 -14.92
N THR A 24 19.35 15.56 -15.22
CA THR A 24 19.94 16.69 -14.50
C THR A 24 18.94 17.44 -13.62
N GLY A 25 17.74 16.89 -13.47
CA GLY A 25 16.68 17.46 -12.66
C GLY A 25 15.29 17.00 -13.10
N VAL A 26 14.29 17.71 -12.61
CA VAL A 26 12.88 17.48 -12.93
C VAL A 26 12.15 18.80 -13.15
N VAL A 27 11.18 18.76 -14.05
CA VAL A 27 10.18 19.80 -14.22
C VAL A 27 9.04 19.52 -13.24
N VAL A 28 8.71 20.50 -12.42
CA VAL A 28 7.68 20.40 -11.37
C VAL A 28 6.62 21.47 -11.60
N GLU A 29 5.36 21.08 -11.48
CA GLU A 29 4.23 22.00 -11.45
C GLU A 29 3.75 22.18 -10.01
N ARG A 30 3.66 23.44 -9.58
CA ARG A 30 3.18 23.83 -8.25
C ARG A 30 2.41 25.14 -8.35
N GLU A 31 1.26 25.22 -7.69
CA GLU A 31 0.40 26.42 -7.70
C GLU A 31 0.07 26.92 -9.13
N GLY A 32 -0.10 25.98 -10.08
CA GLY A 32 -0.38 26.28 -11.49
C GLY A 32 0.80 26.84 -12.29
N LYS A 33 2.01 26.84 -11.71
CA LYS A 33 3.25 27.27 -12.37
C LYS A 33 4.19 26.09 -12.53
N THR A 34 4.90 26.07 -13.64
CA THR A 34 5.94 25.09 -13.92
C THR A 34 7.30 25.69 -13.60
N GLU A 35 8.11 24.95 -12.85
CA GLU A 35 9.49 25.30 -12.48
C GLU A 35 10.44 24.13 -12.69
N GLU A 36 11.72 24.41 -12.93
CA GLU A 36 12.77 23.41 -13.00
C GLU A 36 13.47 23.25 -11.64
N LEU A 37 13.58 22.02 -11.17
CA LEU A 37 14.41 21.66 -10.03
C LEU A 37 15.62 20.87 -10.54
N LYS A 38 16.80 21.50 -10.51
CA LYS A 38 18.07 20.84 -10.86
C LYS A 38 18.50 19.89 -9.75
N ALA A 39 19.06 18.75 -10.13
CA ALA A 39 19.63 17.77 -9.23
C ALA A 39 20.67 16.91 -9.96
N ASP A 40 21.73 16.50 -9.25
CA ASP A 40 22.74 15.59 -9.80
C ASP A 40 22.21 14.15 -9.89
N ILE A 41 21.25 13.79 -9.03
CA ILE A 41 20.63 12.47 -8.95
C ILE A 41 19.13 12.65 -8.74
N VAL A 42 18.34 11.94 -9.56
CA VAL A 42 16.89 11.84 -9.41
C VAL A 42 16.53 10.38 -9.11
N VAL A 43 15.79 10.17 -8.02
CA VAL A 43 15.26 8.85 -7.64
C VAL A 43 13.75 8.88 -7.80
N ASP A 44 13.22 8.10 -8.74
CA ASP A 44 11.78 7.94 -8.89
C ASP A 44 11.24 6.90 -7.91
N ALA A 45 10.45 7.38 -6.95
CA ALA A 45 9.74 6.57 -5.97
C ALA A 45 8.22 6.71 -6.09
N SER A 46 7.70 7.07 -7.27
CA SER A 46 6.26 7.24 -7.53
C SER A 46 5.48 5.91 -7.56
N GLY A 47 6.19 4.78 -7.57
CA GLY A 47 5.63 3.44 -7.41
C GLY A 47 5.15 2.81 -8.71
N ARG A 48 4.18 1.89 -8.62
CA ARG A 48 3.73 1.05 -9.75
C ARG A 48 3.19 1.84 -10.94
N ASN A 49 2.65 3.02 -10.68
CA ASN A 49 2.04 3.88 -11.71
C ASN A 49 3.01 4.98 -12.14
N THR A 50 4.32 4.76 -12.04
CA THR A 50 5.31 5.69 -12.57
C THR A 50 5.06 5.96 -14.05
N VAL A 51 5.22 7.22 -14.42
CA VAL A 51 5.19 7.72 -15.80
C VAL A 51 6.60 8.01 -16.34
N LEU A 52 7.63 7.85 -15.51
CA LEU A 52 9.02 8.16 -15.88
C LEU A 52 9.49 7.33 -17.07
N VAL A 53 9.13 6.05 -17.11
CA VAL A 53 9.51 5.15 -18.19
C VAL A 53 8.98 5.64 -19.54
N ASP A 54 7.74 6.15 -19.56
CA ASP A 54 7.13 6.67 -20.79
C ASP A 54 7.83 7.95 -21.25
N TRP A 55 8.13 8.88 -20.33
CA TRP A 55 8.91 10.08 -20.66
C TRP A 55 10.30 9.75 -21.21
N LEU A 56 11.00 8.77 -20.63
CA LEU A 56 12.31 8.36 -21.13
C LEU A 56 12.22 7.71 -22.53
N ARG A 57 11.17 6.92 -22.78
CA ARG A 57 10.90 6.33 -24.10
C ARG A 57 10.60 7.37 -25.17
N GLU A 58 9.87 8.44 -24.84
CA GLU A 58 9.62 9.57 -25.74
C GLU A 58 10.93 10.23 -26.22
N HIS A 59 12.01 10.11 -25.43
CA HIS A 59 13.34 10.61 -25.75
C HIS A 59 14.26 9.53 -26.34
N GLY A 60 13.70 8.40 -26.79
CA GLY A 60 14.44 7.33 -27.45
C GLY A 60 15.21 6.39 -26.52
N VAL A 61 14.98 6.47 -25.21
CA VAL A 61 15.62 5.56 -24.24
C VAL A 61 14.88 4.23 -24.21
N ALA A 62 15.60 3.14 -24.46
CA ALA A 62 15.06 1.78 -24.36
C ALA A 62 15.13 1.29 -22.91
N ILE A 63 13.97 1.00 -22.32
CA ILE A 63 13.85 0.45 -20.96
C ILE A 63 13.02 -0.83 -21.01
N GLU A 64 13.63 -1.94 -20.60
CA GLU A 64 12.97 -3.23 -20.44
C GLU A 64 12.14 -3.25 -19.15
N GLU A 65 10.87 -3.64 -19.27
CA GLU A 65 9.99 -3.86 -18.13
C GLU A 65 9.58 -5.32 -18.06
N GLU A 66 9.74 -5.94 -16.89
CA GLU A 66 9.21 -7.26 -16.61
C GLU A 66 7.98 -7.16 -15.70
N LYS A 67 6.90 -7.85 -16.06
CA LYS A 67 5.67 -7.93 -15.26
C LYS A 67 5.30 -9.39 -15.06
N SER A 68 5.19 -9.78 -13.79
CA SER A 68 4.74 -11.13 -13.42
C SER A 68 3.53 -11.06 -12.48
N PRO A 69 2.51 -11.93 -12.65
CA PRO A 69 1.40 -12.01 -11.73
C PRO A 69 1.87 -12.40 -10.32
N ALA A 70 1.48 -11.61 -9.32
CA ALA A 70 1.85 -11.88 -7.92
C ALA A 70 1.26 -13.18 -7.32
N GLY A 71 0.33 -13.85 -8.01
CA GLY A 71 -0.33 -15.08 -7.55
C GLY A 71 -1.31 -14.91 -6.37
N ILE A 72 -1.32 -13.75 -5.73
CA ILE A 72 -2.13 -13.44 -4.56
C ILE A 72 -2.99 -12.19 -4.75
N LEU A 73 -4.13 -12.15 -4.07
CA LEU A 73 -4.88 -10.94 -3.78
C LEU A 73 -4.58 -10.56 -2.34
N TYR A 74 -4.17 -9.32 -2.09
CA TYR A 74 -3.92 -8.84 -0.74
C TYR A 74 -4.83 -7.65 -0.41
N PHE A 75 -5.36 -7.68 0.81
CA PHE A 75 -6.11 -6.58 1.41
C PHE A 75 -5.30 -6.07 2.59
N THR A 76 -4.82 -4.84 2.49
CA THR A 76 -4.03 -4.20 3.54
C THR A 76 -4.79 -3.02 4.10
N ARG A 77 -4.83 -2.91 5.42
CA ARG A 77 -5.29 -1.70 6.10
C ARG A 77 -4.20 -1.17 7.01
N HIS A 78 -3.97 0.14 6.93
CA HIS A 78 -3.02 0.86 7.76
C HIS A 78 -3.73 1.41 9.01
N TYR A 79 -3.00 1.39 10.12
CA TYR A 79 -3.44 1.81 11.44
C TYR A 79 -2.34 2.66 12.08
N ARG A 80 -2.74 3.50 13.02
CA ARG A 80 -1.83 4.25 13.90
C ARG A 80 -2.08 3.80 15.33
N LEU A 81 -1.00 3.60 16.11
CA LEU A 81 -1.09 3.32 17.53
C LEU A 81 -1.79 4.48 18.25
N ARG A 82 -2.60 4.14 19.26
CA ARG A 82 -3.19 5.15 20.14
C ARG A 82 -2.11 5.81 20.99
N GLU A 83 -2.34 7.04 21.44
CA GLU A 83 -1.41 7.74 22.34
C GLU A 83 -1.05 6.91 23.58
N GLY A 84 0.23 6.95 23.97
CA GLY A 84 0.77 6.17 25.09
C GLY A 84 0.86 4.66 24.87
N GLN A 85 0.65 4.16 23.65
CA GLN A 85 0.79 2.74 23.31
C GLN A 85 2.03 2.47 22.45
N GLU A 86 2.66 1.32 22.68
CA GLU A 86 3.84 0.83 21.95
C GLU A 86 3.52 -0.44 21.16
N GLU A 87 4.36 -0.79 20.18
CA GLU A 87 4.23 -2.04 19.44
C GLU A 87 4.43 -3.23 20.41
N PRO A 88 3.53 -4.23 20.40
CA PRO A 88 3.73 -5.43 21.21
C PRO A 88 5.05 -6.15 20.87
N PRO A 89 5.74 -6.74 21.85
CA PRO A 89 6.89 -7.61 21.60
C PRO A 89 6.54 -8.74 20.63
N ARG A 90 7.49 -9.10 19.75
CA ARG A 90 7.30 -10.10 18.68
C ARG A 90 7.59 -11.55 19.13
N ASP A 91 7.37 -11.83 20.40
CA ASP A 91 7.84 -13.06 21.07
C ASP A 91 6.79 -14.16 21.19
N ALA A 92 5.56 -13.81 21.59
CA ALA A 92 4.55 -14.78 22.02
C ALA A 92 3.45 -15.03 20.97
N THR A 93 3.17 -14.07 20.09
CA THR A 93 2.19 -14.22 19.00
C THR A 93 2.88 -14.02 17.66
N PRO A 94 2.79 -14.97 16.73
CA PRO A 94 3.32 -14.78 15.39
C PRO A 94 2.67 -13.56 14.72
N GLY A 95 3.51 -12.59 14.33
CA GLY A 95 3.06 -11.42 13.58
C GLY A 95 2.52 -11.77 12.20
N ALA A 96 2.77 -12.99 11.72
CA ALA A 96 2.20 -13.53 10.49
C ALA A 96 1.81 -15.00 10.66
N GLY A 97 0.89 -15.47 9.83
CA GLY A 97 0.46 -16.86 9.85
C GLY A 97 -0.24 -17.28 8.56
N ASP A 98 -0.29 -18.59 8.33
CA ASP A 98 -0.99 -19.21 7.21
C ASP A 98 -2.13 -20.09 7.76
N LEU A 99 -3.36 -19.79 7.37
CA LEU A 99 -4.55 -20.56 7.74
C LEU A 99 -4.90 -21.63 6.68
N GLY A 100 -4.08 -21.81 5.65
CA GLY A 100 -4.26 -22.74 4.53
C GLY A 100 -5.10 -22.19 3.38
N TYR A 101 -5.87 -21.11 3.61
CA TYR A 101 -6.68 -20.43 2.60
C TYR A 101 -6.49 -18.91 2.62
N ILE A 102 -5.97 -18.36 3.72
CA ILE A 102 -5.61 -16.95 3.90
C ILE A 102 -4.31 -16.91 4.69
N LYS A 103 -3.36 -16.13 4.21
CA LYS A 103 -2.19 -15.69 4.97
C LYS A 103 -2.49 -14.33 5.58
N PHE A 104 -2.02 -14.08 6.79
CA PHE A 104 -2.10 -12.77 7.41
C PHE A 104 -0.73 -12.31 7.90
N GLY A 105 -0.52 -11.01 7.97
CA GLY A 105 0.70 -10.40 8.48
C GLY A 105 0.42 -9.03 9.10
N VAL A 106 1.11 -8.75 10.20
CA VAL A 106 1.21 -7.45 10.85
C VAL A 106 2.59 -6.90 10.56
N PHE A 107 2.65 -5.75 9.91
CA PHE A 107 3.89 -5.10 9.51
C PHE A 107 4.01 -3.78 10.25
N ALA A 108 5.07 -3.63 11.04
CA ALA A 108 5.41 -2.34 11.62
C ALA A 108 5.81 -1.35 10.53
N ALA A 109 5.46 -0.10 10.75
CA ALA A 109 5.91 1.03 9.97
C ALA A 109 6.47 2.10 10.92
N ASP A 110 7.03 3.16 10.34
CA ASP A 110 7.51 4.30 11.12
C ASP A 110 6.35 5.12 11.71
N ASN A 111 6.70 6.16 12.48
CA ASN A 111 5.74 7.16 12.96
C ASN A 111 4.52 6.58 13.68
N ARG A 112 4.72 5.48 14.42
CA ARG A 112 3.68 4.77 15.18
C ARG A 112 2.57 4.19 14.30
N HIS A 113 2.87 3.89 13.04
CA HIS A 113 1.96 3.20 12.14
C HIS A 113 2.29 1.71 12.06
N PHE A 114 1.28 0.93 11.70
CA PHE A 114 1.43 -0.47 11.34
C PHE A 114 0.36 -0.83 10.33
N SER A 115 0.54 -1.92 9.60
CA SER A 115 -0.47 -2.44 8.70
C SER A 115 -0.83 -3.88 9.06
N ILE A 116 -2.07 -4.24 8.74
CA ILE A 116 -2.52 -5.63 8.74
C ILE A 116 -2.85 -5.98 7.29
N THR A 117 -2.21 -7.03 6.78
CA THR A 117 -2.42 -7.56 5.45
C THR A 117 -3.05 -8.94 5.52
N LEU A 118 -4.09 -9.17 4.73
CA LEU A 118 -4.66 -10.47 4.46
C LEU A 118 -4.37 -10.83 3.00
N ALA A 119 -3.67 -11.92 2.75
CA ALA A 119 -3.34 -12.42 1.42
C ALA A 119 -4.08 -13.72 1.14
N VAL A 120 -4.70 -13.80 -0.03
CA VAL A 120 -5.49 -14.94 -0.49
C VAL A 120 -4.94 -15.39 -1.83
N PRO A 121 -4.77 -16.69 -2.11
CA PRO A 121 -4.44 -17.15 -3.46
C PRO A 121 -5.49 -16.63 -4.45
N ARG A 122 -5.03 -16.12 -5.60
CA ARG A 122 -5.92 -15.49 -6.60
C ARG A 122 -7.05 -16.42 -7.06
N GLU A 123 -6.78 -17.71 -7.13
CA GLU A 123 -7.74 -18.78 -7.50
C GLU A 123 -8.85 -18.98 -6.45
N SER A 124 -8.61 -18.56 -5.21
CA SER A 124 -9.56 -18.72 -4.09
C SER A 124 -10.58 -17.58 -3.98
N ARG A 125 -10.58 -16.62 -4.92
CA ARG A 125 -11.51 -15.46 -4.95
C ARG A 125 -12.98 -15.87 -4.79
N THR A 126 -13.39 -17.01 -5.33
CA THR A 126 -14.77 -17.53 -5.25
C THR A 126 -15.04 -18.31 -3.95
N LYS A 127 -14.01 -18.93 -3.34
CA LYS A 127 -14.16 -19.80 -2.16
C LYS A 127 -14.39 -19.03 -0.85
N LEU A 128 -13.97 -17.76 -0.77
CA LEU A 128 -14.25 -16.91 0.41
C LEU A 128 -15.75 -16.64 0.61
N ARG A 129 -16.58 -16.77 -0.42
CA ARG A 129 -18.04 -16.63 -0.31
C ARG A 129 -18.71 -17.87 0.32
N VAL A 130 -18.02 -19.02 0.33
CA VAL A 130 -18.52 -20.32 0.84
C VAL A 130 -17.95 -20.67 2.23
N GLY A 131 -16.86 -20.02 2.65
CA GLY A 131 -16.21 -20.22 3.96
C GLY A 131 -17.03 -19.81 5.19
N ARG A 132 -18.28 -19.36 5.03
CA ARG A 132 -19.22 -19.12 6.14
C ARG A 132 -19.80 -20.41 6.75
N ARG A 133 -19.52 -21.57 6.15
CA ARG A 133 -20.10 -22.87 6.53
C ARG A 133 -19.21 -23.79 7.38
N GLN A 134 -17.98 -23.39 7.71
CA GLN A 134 -17.14 -24.18 8.63
C GLN A 134 -16.76 -23.35 9.86
N PRO A 135 -16.91 -23.90 11.07
CA PRO A 135 -16.44 -23.23 12.27
C PRO A 135 -14.91 -23.05 12.20
N PRO A 136 -14.38 -21.90 12.64
CA PRO A 136 -12.94 -21.67 12.61
C PRO A 136 -12.22 -22.70 13.49
N ARG A 137 -11.10 -23.23 12.98
CA ARG A 137 -10.19 -24.09 13.77
C ARG A 137 -9.68 -23.32 15.00
N PRO A 138 -9.29 -24.01 16.09
CA PRO A 138 -8.96 -23.40 17.38
C PRO A 138 -7.92 -22.26 17.34
N SER A 139 -7.08 -22.21 16.30
CA SER A 139 -6.06 -21.17 16.12
C SER A 139 -6.64 -19.77 15.91
N MET A 140 -7.85 -19.61 15.37
CA MET A 140 -8.41 -18.28 15.06
C MET A 140 -8.82 -17.52 16.33
N ARG A 141 -9.25 -18.23 17.38
CA ARG A 141 -9.58 -17.64 18.68
C ARG A 141 -8.34 -17.30 19.51
N SER A 142 -7.24 -18.00 19.25
CA SER A 142 -5.94 -17.77 19.89
C SER A 142 -5.18 -16.61 19.23
N ALA A 143 -5.09 -16.57 17.89
CA ALA A 143 -4.42 -15.50 17.15
C ALA A 143 -5.15 -14.14 17.24
N CYS A 144 -6.47 -14.17 17.38
CA CYS A 144 -7.31 -12.98 17.57
C CYS A 144 -7.77 -12.82 19.04
N GLY A 145 -7.13 -13.55 19.96
CA GLY A 145 -7.52 -13.65 21.37
C GLY A 145 -7.48 -12.31 22.07
N SER A 146 -8.67 -11.77 22.38
CA SER A 146 -9.03 -10.70 23.34
C SER A 146 -8.24 -9.38 23.35
N ARG A 147 -7.10 -9.25 22.66
CA ARG A 147 -6.21 -8.08 22.73
C ARG A 147 -6.42 -7.12 21.58
N ALA A 148 -6.77 -7.57 20.37
CA ALA A 148 -6.99 -6.70 19.20
C ALA A 148 -8.11 -5.64 19.39
N ARG A 149 -9.10 -5.91 20.26
CA ARG A 149 -10.16 -4.93 20.62
C ARG A 149 -9.64 -3.73 21.41
N ARG A 150 -8.47 -3.82 22.04
CA ARG A 150 -7.88 -2.74 22.84
C ARG A 150 -7.26 -1.64 21.98
N TRP A 151 -7.02 -1.90 20.68
CA TRP A 151 -6.18 -1.07 19.81
C TRP A 151 -6.91 -0.49 18.59
N THR A 152 -8.17 -0.85 18.36
CA THR A 152 -8.97 -0.38 17.21
C THR A 152 -10.27 0.29 17.69
N PRO A 153 -10.77 1.36 17.03
CA PRO A 153 -12.10 1.89 17.35
C PRO A 153 -13.17 0.79 17.14
N ARG A 154 -14.22 0.82 17.96
CA ARG A 154 -15.39 -0.04 17.76
C ARG A 154 -15.92 0.19 16.33
N ALA A 155 -16.25 -0.88 15.61
CA ALA A 155 -17.02 -0.75 14.39
C ALA A 155 -18.29 0.07 14.72
N PRO A 156 -18.66 1.09 13.93
CA PRO A 156 -19.92 1.78 14.14
C PRO A 156 -21.05 0.75 14.09
N THR A 157 -21.96 0.83 15.07
CA THR A 157 -23.16 0.00 15.12
C THR A 157 -23.90 0.16 13.79
N PRO A 158 -24.31 -0.94 13.11
CA PRO A 158 -25.15 -0.82 11.93
C PRO A 158 -26.39 -0.01 12.32
N ARG A 159 -26.61 1.14 11.67
CA ARG A 159 -27.90 1.83 11.82
C ARG A 159 -28.98 0.92 11.24
N ALA A 160 -30.08 0.78 11.98
CA ALA A 160 -31.24 0.04 11.51
C ALA A 160 -31.68 0.60 10.15
N PRO A 161 -32.14 -0.24 9.21
CA PRO A 161 -32.63 0.23 7.93
C PRO A 161 -33.82 1.16 8.16
N THR A 162 -33.68 2.42 7.79
CA THR A 162 -34.78 3.37 7.74
C THR A 162 -35.75 2.87 6.67
N SER A 163 -36.98 2.56 7.06
CA SER A 163 -38.06 2.23 6.13
C SER A 163 -38.27 3.43 5.20
N ILE A 164 -37.90 3.28 3.93
CA ILE A 164 -38.30 4.23 2.89
C ILE A 164 -39.78 3.94 2.60
N GLY A 165 -40.65 4.84 3.05
CA GLY A 165 -42.05 4.86 2.64
C GLY A 165 -42.11 5.09 1.13
N ARG A 166 -42.87 4.23 0.45
CA ARG A 166 -43.31 4.45 -0.93
C ARG A 166 -44.21 5.69 -0.99
N PRO A 167 -44.03 6.59 -1.96
CA PRO A 167 -45.12 7.08 -2.77
C PRO A 167 -45.49 6.05 -3.87
#